data_AF-A0ABD4L6N8-F1
#
_entry.id   AF-A0ABD4L6N8-F1
#
_cell.length_a   1.000
_cell.length_b   1.000
_cell.length_c   1.000
_cell.angle_alpha   90.00
_cell.angle_beta   90.00
_cell.angle_gamma   90.00
#
_symmetry.space_group_name_H-M   'P 1'
#
loop_
_entity.id
_entity.type
_entity.pdbx_description
1 polymer ?
#
loop_
_entity_poly.entity_id
_entity_poly.type
_entity_poly.pdbx_seq_one_letter_code
_entity_poly.pdbx_strand_id
1 'polypeptide(L)'
;VTLKDYTFRNPAYDQLHEHPAPDLGEHAQRDDYEHYDYPGRYKADASGSAFTRIRLEALRRQALTAEAESDLPELAPGICFTLTDHDIDALNRDWQVVAVVHHGEQPQALEEDAVGADGRTRYFNELVLAPADRAWRPEPPVRPRVDGPQVAVVVGPEGEEIHCDEHGRVKVQFPWDRYAEPNETASAWLRVSQGWAGGGYGAMAIPRIGHEVIVSFLEGDPDQPL
;
A
#
# COMPACT_ATOMS: atom_id res chain seq x y z
N VAL A 1 2.14 -4.85 -15.33
CA VAL A 1 2.61 -3.79 -14.40
C VAL A 1 4.09 -3.96 -14.25
N THR A 2 4.81 -2.84 -14.32
CA THR A 2 6.26 -2.80 -14.21
C THR A 2 6.63 -1.78 -13.15
N LEU A 3 7.34 -2.19 -12.12
CA LEU A 3 7.83 -1.29 -11.08
C LEU A 3 9.36 -1.25 -11.16
N LYS A 4 9.95 -0.08 -10.90
CA LYS A 4 11.40 0.09 -10.75
C LYS A 4 11.74 0.74 -9.42
N ASP A 5 12.88 0.41 -8.84
CA ASP A 5 13.46 1.12 -7.69
C ASP A 5 14.98 1.26 -7.84
N TYR A 6 15.65 1.85 -6.85
CA TYR A 6 17.08 2.02 -6.77
C TYR A 6 17.61 1.62 -5.39
N THR A 7 18.73 0.89 -5.37
CA THR A 7 19.49 0.64 -4.14
C THR A 7 20.95 1.06 -4.32
N PHE A 8 21.42 1.94 -3.43
CA PHE A 8 22.81 2.40 -3.47
C PHE A 8 23.82 1.30 -3.12
N ARG A 9 23.35 0.21 -2.48
CA ARG A 9 24.20 -0.96 -2.15
C ARG A 9 24.54 -1.81 -3.38
N ASN A 10 23.74 -1.70 -4.44
CA ASN A 10 23.98 -2.38 -5.71
C ASN A 10 23.51 -1.47 -6.87
N PRO A 11 24.22 -0.37 -7.15
CA PRO A 11 23.73 0.71 -8.00
C PRO A 11 23.62 0.34 -9.48
N ALA A 12 24.33 -0.70 -9.92
CA ALA A 12 24.28 -1.20 -11.30
C ALA A 12 23.10 -2.14 -11.55
N TYR A 13 22.44 -2.63 -10.49
CA TYR A 13 21.31 -3.52 -10.64
C TYR A 13 20.04 -2.72 -10.92
N ASP A 14 19.33 -3.09 -11.99
CA ASP A 14 18.18 -2.34 -12.47
C ASP A 14 17.00 -2.32 -11.50
N GLN A 15 16.89 -3.30 -10.59
CA GLN A 15 15.76 -3.41 -9.65
C GLN A 15 14.41 -3.21 -10.34
N LEU A 16 14.23 -3.86 -11.49
CA LEU A 16 13.04 -3.79 -12.32
C LEU A 16 12.27 -5.09 -12.18
N HIS A 17 10.98 -4.99 -11.85
CA HIS A 17 10.10 -6.15 -11.73
C HIS A 17 8.85 -5.96 -12.57
N GLU A 18 8.48 -7.03 -13.25
CA GLU A 18 7.32 -7.08 -14.13
C GLU A 18 6.35 -8.17 -13.65
N HIS A 19 5.07 -7.85 -13.69
CA HIS A 19 4.00 -8.82 -13.48
C HIS A 19 2.93 -8.63 -14.57
N PRO A 20 2.80 -9.57 -15.52
CA PRO A 20 1.76 -9.53 -16.53
C PRO A 20 0.40 -9.89 -15.90
N ALA A 21 -0.67 -9.40 -16.52
CA ALA A 21 -2.02 -9.76 -16.13
C ALA A 21 -2.43 -11.10 -16.75
N PRO A 22 -3.01 -12.04 -15.97
CA PRO A 22 -3.61 -13.23 -16.55
C PRO A 22 -4.96 -12.90 -17.21
N ASP A 23 -5.39 -13.79 -18.10
CA ASP A 23 -6.77 -13.88 -18.64
C ASP A 23 -7.31 -12.58 -19.26
N LEU A 24 -6.43 -11.75 -19.84
CA LEU A 24 -6.83 -10.48 -20.47
C LEU A 24 -7.85 -10.71 -21.60
N GLY A 25 -7.60 -11.72 -22.45
CA GLY A 25 -8.45 -12.03 -23.60
C GLY A 25 -9.86 -12.50 -23.21
N GLU A 26 -10.02 -13.18 -22.07
CA GLU A 26 -11.33 -13.65 -21.58
C GLU A 26 -12.27 -12.49 -21.21
N HIS A 27 -11.70 -11.32 -20.92
CA HIS A 27 -12.44 -10.11 -20.55
C HIS A 27 -12.36 -9.02 -21.65
N ALA A 28 -11.99 -9.41 -22.87
CA ALA A 28 -11.79 -8.50 -24.01
C ALA A 28 -10.83 -7.33 -23.71
N GLN A 29 -9.87 -7.53 -22.80
CA GLN A 29 -8.85 -6.54 -22.46
C GLN A 29 -7.66 -6.69 -23.39
N ARG A 30 -7.10 -5.55 -23.80
CA ARG A 30 -5.88 -5.51 -24.61
C ARG A 30 -4.65 -5.79 -23.76
N ASP A 31 -3.65 -6.40 -24.36
CA ASP A 31 -2.37 -6.79 -23.75
C ASP A 31 -1.23 -5.80 -24.03
N ASP A 32 -1.48 -4.77 -24.84
CA ASP A 32 -0.48 -3.77 -25.24
C ASP A 32 -0.37 -2.57 -24.30
N TYR A 33 -1.15 -2.54 -23.22
CA TYR A 33 -1.10 -1.48 -22.22
C TYR A 33 -0.23 -1.87 -21.02
N GLU A 34 0.80 -1.07 -20.77
CA GLU A 34 1.66 -1.18 -19.61
C GLU A 34 1.32 -0.11 -18.56
N HIS A 35 1.34 -0.51 -17.29
CA HIS A 35 1.39 0.41 -16.16
C HIS A 35 2.79 0.37 -15.55
N TYR A 36 3.55 1.45 -15.73
CA TYR A 36 4.88 1.66 -15.16
C TYR A 36 4.86 2.66 -14.01
N ASP A 37 5.62 2.42 -12.93
CA ASP A 37 5.75 3.34 -11.79
C ASP A 37 7.15 3.28 -11.15
N TYR A 38 7.62 4.43 -10.64
CA TYR A 38 8.87 4.60 -9.91
C TYR A 38 8.68 5.73 -8.86
N PRO A 39 9.14 5.56 -7.61
CA PRO A 39 9.84 4.40 -7.07
C PRO A 39 8.90 3.29 -6.59
N GLY A 40 9.35 2.04 -6.70
CA GLY A 40 8.61 0.84 -6.30
C GLY A 40 8.52 0.58 -4.79
N ARG A 41 9.31 1.28 -3.96
CA ARG A 41 9.47 1.13 -2.49
C ARG A 41 9.97 -0.26 -2.05
N TYR A 42 10.85 -0.88 -2.81
CA TYR A 42 11.50 -2.15 -2.45
C TYR A 42 13.00 -2.08 -2.70
N LYS A 43 13.77 -2.92 -2.00
CA LYS A 43 15.24 -2.97 -2.11
C LYS A 43 15.78 -4.38 -2.39
N ALA A 44 14.90 -5.36 -2.57
CA ALA A 44 15.23 -6.76 -2.84
C ALA A 44 14.19 -7.41 -3.76
N ASP A 45 14.59 -8.44 -4.50
CA ASP A 45 13.74 -9.05 -5.53
C ASP A 45 12.46 -9.69 -5.00
N ALA A 46 12.54 -10.30 -3.82
CA ALA A 46 11.39 -10.94 -3.19
C ALA A 46 10.28 -9.93 -2.87
N SER A 47 10.63 -8.75 -2.35
CA SER A 47 9.66 -7.67 -2.11
C SER A 47 9.25 -6.98 -3.41
N GLY A 48 10.17 -6.77 -4.36
CA GLY A 48 9.85 -6.19 -5.67
C GLY A 48 8.83 -6.99 -6.47
N SER A 49 9.01 -8.31 -6.52
CA SER A 49 8.07 -9.24 -7.17
C SER A 49 6.71 -9.22 -6.48
N ALA A 50 6.68 -9.26 -5.14
CA ALA A 50 5.43 -9.22 -4.38
C ALA A 50 4.68 -7.88 -4.55
N PHE A 51 5.39 -6.75 -4.51
CA PHE A 51 4.80 -5.42 -4.65
C PHE A 51 4.23 -5.21 -6.05
N THR A 52 4.94 -5.67 -7.08
CA THR A 52 4.50 -5.58 -8.48
C THR A 52 3.23 -6.40 -8.70
N ARG A 53 3.17 -7.63 -8.15
CA ARG A 53 1.96 -8.45 -8.16
C ARG A 53 0.80 -7.77 -7.44
N ILE A 54 1.00 -7.30 -6.21
CA ILE A 54 -0.06 -6.67 -5.40
C ILE A 54 -0.57 -5.40 -6.07
N ARG A 55 0.31 -4.61 -6.70
CA ARG A 55 -0.09 -3.41 -7.46
C ARG A 55 -0.99 -3.78 -8.63
N LEU A 56 -0.65 -4.84 -9.37
CA LEU A 56 -1.50 -5.34 -10.46
C LEU A 56 -2.87 -5.81 -9.94
N GLU A 57 -2.89 -6.60 -8.86
CA GLU A 57 -4.13 -7.06 -8.23
C GLU A 57 -5.02 -5.88 -7.81
N ALA A 58 -4.45 -4.83 -7.23
CA ALA A 58 -5.17 -3.61 -6.83
C ALA A 58 -5.72 -2.80 -8.01
N LEU A 59 -4.95 -2.66 -9.09
CA LEU A 59 -5.41 -2.01 -10.33
C LEU A 59 -6.53 -2.80 -11.00
N ARG A 60 -6.55 -4.13 -10.84
CA ARG A 60 -7.55 -5.04 -11.43
C ARG A 60 -8.69 -5.41 -10.48
N ARG A 61 -8.78 -4.83 -9.28
CA ARG A 61 -9.77 -5.23 -8.27
C ARG A 61 -11.23 -5.13 -8.71
N GLN A 62 -11.51 -4.25 -9.69
CA GLN A 62 -12.83 -4.03 -10.29
C GLN A 62 -12.96 -4.62 -11.70
N ALA A 63 -11.94 -5.34 -12.18
CA ALA A 63 -11.94 -5.89 -13.53
C ALA A 63 -12.94 -7.04 -13.71
N LEU A 64 -13.27 -7.74 -12.63
CA LEU A 64 -14.25 -8.82 -12.61
C LEU A 64 -15.01 -8.77 -11.28
N THR A 65 -16.19 -8.15 -11.31
CA THR A 65 -17.11 -8.06 -10.18
C THR A 65 -18.52 -8.44 -10.62
N ALA A 66 -19.35 -8.86 -9.68
CA ALA A 66 -20.76 -9.10 -9.91
C ALA A 66 -21.60 -8.33 -8.88
N GLU A 67 -22.75 -7.83 -9.32
CA GLU A 67 -23.78 -7.27 -8.44
C GLU A 67 -24.82 -8.36 -8.19
N ALA A 68 -25.26 -8.51 -6.94
CA ALA A 68 -26.22 -9.53 -6.56
C ALA A 68 -27.15 -9.03 -5.45
N GLU A 69 -28.32 -9.63 -5.35
CA GLU A 69 -29.25 -9.42 -4.24
C GLU A 69 -29.44 -10.72 -3.46
N SER A 70 -29.64 -10.63 -2.15
CA SER A 70 -30.03 -11.79 -1.34
C SER A 70 -30.91 -11.42 -0.16
N ASP A 71 -31.47 -12.42 0.51
CA ASP A 71 -32.19 -12.32 1.77
C ASP A 71 -31.41 -12.92 2.95
N LEU A 72 -30.13 -13.27 2.75
CA LEU A 72 -29.27 -13.87 3.77
C LEU A 72 -28.67 -12.79 4.68
N PRO A 73 -29.04 -12.73 5.97
CA PRO A 73 -28.56 -11.70 6.89
C PRO A 73 -27.11 -11.87 7.34
N GLU A 74 -26.55 -13.06 7.12
CA GLU A 74 -25.19 -13.41 7.55
C GLU A 74 -24.09 -12.91 6.59
N LEU A 75 -24.45 -12.46 5.38
CA LEU A 75 -23.46 -11.98 4.42
C LEU A 75 -22.81 -10.68 4.89
N ALA A 76 -21.48 -10.66 4.89
CA ALA A 76 -20.65 -9.54 5.28
C ALA A 76 -19.39 -9.49 4.41
N PRO A 77 -18.74 -8.32 4.26
CA PRO A 77 -17.51 -8.21 3.49
C PRO A 77 -16.44 -9.18 4.01
N GLY A 78 -15.82 -9.92 3.10
CA GLY A 78 -14.82 -10.95 3.39
C GLY A 78 -15.37 -12.37 3.47
N ILE A 79 -16.69 -12.57 3.58
CA ILE A 79 -17.29 -13.92 3.53
C ILE A 79 -17.17 -14.48 2.11
N CYS A 80 -16.76 -15.74 2.03
CA CYS A 80 -16.77 -16.52 0.79
C CYS A 80 -17.89 -17.55 0.81
N PHE A 81 -18.55 -17.75 -0.32
CA PHE A 81 -19.59 -18.76 -0.51
C PHE A 81 -19.55 -19.32 -1.93
N THR A 82 -20.11 -20.51 -2.13
CA THR A 82 -20.27 -21.12 -3.44
C THR A 82 -21.65 -20.82 -3.98
N LEU A 83 -21.74 -20.17 -5.15
CA LEU A 83 -23.01 -20.02 -5.86
C LEU A 83 -23.33 -21.31 -6.62
N THR A 84 -24.58 -21.75 -6.53
CA THR A 84 -25.08 -22.97 -7.21
C THR A 84 -26.43 -22.68 -7.87
N ASP A 85 -26.83 -23.53 -8.82
CA ASP A 85 -28.13 -23.48 -9.52
C ASP A 85 -28.45 -22.17 -10.26
N HIS A 86 -27.43 -21.41 -10.67
CA HIS A 86 -27.59 -20.27 -11.58
C HIS A 86 -27.67 -20.74 -13.05
N ASP A 87 -28.57 -20.15 -13.84
CA ASP A 87 -28.79 -20.51 -15.27
C ASP A 87 -27.52 -20.38 -16.14
N ILE A 88 -26.68 -19.40 -15.80
CA ILE A 88 -25.35 -19.22 -16.40
C ILE A 88 -24.33 -20.04 -15.60
N ASP A 89 -23.90 -21.16 -16.16
CA ASP A 89 -22.99 -22.11 -15.52
C ASP A 89 -21.67 -21.48 -15.04
N ALA A 90 -21.12 -20.53 -15.80
CA ALA A 90 -19.88 -19.83 -15.44
C ALA A 90 -19.96 -19.01 -14.13
N LEU A 91 -21.18 -18.71 -13.64
CA LEU A 91 -21.39 -18.01 -12.37
C LEU A 91 -21.50 -18.98 -11.18
N ASN A 92 -21.70 -20.29 -11.42
CA ASN A 92 -21.74 -21.32 -10.38
C ASN A 92 -20.32 -21.65 -9.89
N ARG A 93 -19.76 -20.74 -9.09
CA ARG A 93 -18.39 -20.78 -8.59
C ARG A 93 -18.31 -20.17 -7.19
N ASP A 94 -17.11 -20.17 -6.63
CA ASP A 94 -16.85 -19.50 -5.36
C ASP A 94 -16.74 -17.98 -5.55
N TRP A 95 -17.48 -17.26 -4.72
CA TRP A 95 -17.54 -15.81 -4.67
C TRP A 95 -17.12 -15.31 -3.28
N GLN A 96 -16.51 -14.14 -3.25
CA GLN A 96 -16.22 -13.38 -2.05
C GLN A 96 -17.06 -12.11 -2.04
N VAL A 97 -17.73 -11.81 -0.92
CA VAL A 97 -18.42 -10.55 -0.70
C VAL A 97 -17.40 -9.44 -0.49
N VAL A 98 -17.40 -8.44 -1.37
CA VAL A 98 -16.54 -7.24 -1.27
C VAL A 98 -17.27 -6.11 -0.55
N ALA A 99 -18.55 -5.94 -0.84
CA ALA A 99 -19.41 -4.95 -0.17
C ALA A 99 -20.83 -5.51 -0.01
N VAL A 100 -21.53 -5.05 1.02
CA VAL A 100 -22.94 -5.36 1.25
C VAL A 100 -23.64 -4.12 1.79
N VAL A 101 -24.86 -3.88 1.33
CA VAL A 101 -25.79 -2.91 1.91
C VAL A 101 -27.03 -3.68 2.36
N HIS A 102 -27.35 -3.59 3.64
CA HIS A 102 -28.50 -4.27 4.23
C HIS A 102 -29.70 -3.34 4.30
N HIS A 103 -30.85 -3.83 3.89
CA HIS A 103 -32.12 -3.13 3.91
C HIS A 103 -33.12 -3.88 4.79
N GLY A 104 -33.76 -3.14 5.69
CA GLY A 104 -34.81 -3.65 6.57
C GLY A 104 -36.00 -2.71 6.56
N GLU A 105 -37.17 -3.25 6.25
CA GLU A 105 -38.44 -2.52 6.23
C GLU A 105 -39.41 -3.17 7.22
N GLN A 106 -40.00 -2.37 8.12
CA GLN A 106 -41.02 -2.85 9.07
C GLN A 106 -42.21 -1.88 9.14
N PRO A 107 -43.12 -1.90 8.14
CA PRO A 107 -44.28 -0.99 8.10
C PRO A 107 -45.25 -1.16 9.28
N GLN A 108 -45.30 -2.36 9.87
CA GLN A 108 -46.22 -2.74 10.94
C GLN A 108 -45.87 -2.12 12.31
N ALA A 109 -44.65 -1.60 12.48
CA ALA A 109 -44.22 -0.95 13.71
C ALA A 109 -44.85 0.44 13.92
N LEU A 110 -45.57 0.97 12.92
CA LEU A 110 -46.21 2.29 12.95
C LEU A 110 -47.63 2.28 13.54
N GLU A 111 -48.14 1.12 13.97
CA GLU A 111 -49.45 0.95 14.63
C GLU A 111 -50.59 1.77 13.99
N GLU A 112 -51.09 2.83 14.63
CA GLU A 112 -52.21 3.65 14.15
C GLU A 112 -51.86 4.52 12.92
N ASP A 113 -50.57 4.80 12.67
CA ASP A 113 -50.09 5.52 11.49
C ASP A 113 -49.87 4.58 10.27
N ALA A 114 -50.07 3.26 10.44
CA ALA A 114 -49.98 2.29 9.35
C ALA A 114 -51.23 2.25 8.45
N VAL A 115 -52.21 3.14 8.65
CA VAL A 115 -53.43 3.19 7.84
C VAL A 115 -53.09 3.59 6.40
N GLY A 116 -53.02 2.61 5.51
CA GLY A 116 -52.62 2.75 4.11
C GLY A 116 -51.21 2.26 3.78
N ALA A 117 -50.44 1.84 4.79
CA ALA A 117 -49.15 1.18 4.60
C ALA A 117 -49.36 -0.32 4.28
N ASP A 118 -49.51 -0.63 3.00
CA ASP A 118 -49.56 -2.02 2.53
C ASP A 118 -48.12 -2.54 2.39
N GLY A 119 -47.66 -3.35 3.36
CA GLY A 119 -46.28 -3.84 3.35
C GLY A 119 -45.99 -4.88 4.43
N ARG A 120 -45.31 -5.96 4.04
CA ARG A 120 -44.79 -6.98 4.96
C ARG A 120 -43.43 -6.54 5.49
N THR A 121 -43.11 -6.95 6.71
CA THR A 121 -41.73 -6.86 7.22
C THR A 121 -40.80 -7.59 6.26
N ARG A 122 -39.80 -6.89 5.75
CA ARG A 122 -38.91 -7.38 4.69
C ARG A 122 -37.46 -7.09 5.05
N TYR A 123 -36.62 -8.07 4.77
CA TYR A 123 -35.17 -7.93 4.75
C TYR A 123 -34.67 -8.28 3.34
N PHE A 124 -33.68 -7.52 2.86
CA PHE A 124 -32.91 -7.86 1.68
C PHE A 124 -31.55 -7.16 1.75
N ASN A 125 -30.62 -7.55 0.88
CA ASN A 125 -29.33 -6.90 0.74
C ASN A 125 -28.90 -6.81 -0.71
N GLU A 126 -28.11 -5.78 -0.99
CA GLU A 126 -27.40 -5.59 -2.26
C GLU A 126 -25.91 -5.88 -2.02
N LEU A 127 -25.30 -6.64 -2.92
CA LEU A 127 -23.96 -7.20 -2.77
C LEU A 127 -23.09 -6.79 -3.95
N VAL A 128 -21.81 -6.54 -3.67
CA VAL A 128 -20.75 -6.54 -4.68
C VAL A 128 -19.86 -7.74 -4.40
N LEU A 129 -19.72 -8.60 -5.39
CA LEU A 129 -18.97 -9.84 -5.32
C LEU A 129 -17.72 -9.77 -6.19
N ALA A 130 -16.67 -10.46 -5.75
CA ALA A 130 -15.49 -10.77 -6.56
C ALA A 130 -15.26 -12.28 -6.56
N PRO A 131 -14.68 -12.88 -7.62
CA PRO A 131 -14.34 -14.30 -7.62
C PRO A 131 -13.35 -14.65 -6.50
N ALA A 132 -13.61 -15.74 -5.77
CA ALA A 132 -12.82 -16.10 -4.59
C ALA A 132 -11.41 -16.64 -4.90
N ASP A 133 -11.15 -17.04 -6.15
CA ASP A 133 -9.85 -17.48 -6.66
C ASP A 133 -8.90 -16.33 -7.01
N ARG A 134 -9.38 -15.08 -6.96
CA ARG A 134 -8.58 -13.89 -7.20
C ARG A 134 -8.49 -13.06 -5.94
N ALA A 135 -7.27 -12.64 -5.59
CA ALA A 135 -7.08 -11.78 -4.44
C ALA A 135 -7.63 -10.37 -4.71
N TRP A 136 -8.70 -9.99 -4.02
CA TRP A 136 -9.17 -8.61 -4.01
C TRP A 136 -8.24 -7.74 -3.15
N ARG A 137 -7.86 -6.57 -3.67
CA ARG A 137 -7.03 -5.60 -2.95
C ARG A 137 -7.77 -4.26 -2.89
N PRO A 138 -7.83 -3.60 -1.71
CA PRO A 138 -8.43 -2.28 -1.60
C PRO A 138 -7.61 -1.23 -2.37
N GLU A 139 -8.24 -0.10 -2.68
CA GLU A 139 -7.51 1.08 -3.18
C GLU A 139 -6.48 1.52 -2.13
N PRO A 140 -5.20 1.67 -2.50
CA PRO A 140 -4.19 2.19 -1.59
C PRO A 140 -4.57 3.59 -1.09
N PRO A 141 -4.45 3.87 0.22
CA PRO A 141 -4.67 5.22 0.72
C PRO A 141 -3.62 6.18 0.15
N VAL A 142 -3.95 7.48 0.17
CA VAL A 142 -2.99 8.52 -0.20
C VAL A 142 -1.77 8.42 0.70
N ARG A 143 -0.59 8.33 0.08
CA ARG A 143 0.68 8.21 0.82
C ARG A 143 0.94 9.49 1.62
N PRO A 144 1.37 9.39 2.90
CA PRO A 144 1.93 10.52 3.63
C PRO A 144 3.10 11.11 2.86
N ARG A 145 3.22 12.44 2.88
CA ARG A 145 4.30 13.16 2.22
C ARG A 145 4.91 14.19 3.16
N VAL A 146 6.22 14.37 3.07
CA VAL A 146 6.92 15.51 3.66
C VAL A 146 7.11 16.54 2.56
N ASP A 147 6.47 17.70 2.71
CA ASP A 147 6.42 18.74 1.67
C ASP A 147 7.77 19.42 1.42
N GLY A 148 8.70 19.32 2.38
CA GLY A 148 10.00 19.97 2.30
C GLY A 148 11.01 19.38 3.28
N PRO A 149 12.25 19.86 3.22
CA PRO A 149 13.30 19.42 4.13
C PRO A 149 12.98 19.83 5.57
N GLN A 150 13.51 19.06 6.51
CA GLN A 150 13.36 19.32 7.94
C GLN A 150 14.72 19.34 8.65
N VAL A 151 14.76 19.93 9.83
CA VAL A 151 15.96 19.89 10.68
C VAL A 151 15.94 18.67 11.58
N ALA A 152 17.11 18.12 11.85
CA ALA A 152 17.31 17.04 12.82
C ALA A 152 18.66 17.19 13.50
N VAL A 153 18.84 16.57 14.66
CA VAL A 153 20.11 16.57 15.40
C VAL A 153 20.78 15.21 15.25
N VAL A 154 22.07 15.19 14.93
CA VAL A 154 22.83 13.94 14.81
C VAL A 154 23.00 13.30 16.19
N VAL A 155 22.77 11.99 16.27
CA VAL A 155 22.81 11.20 17.50
C VAL A 155 23.64 9.94 17.33
N GLY A 156 24.07 9.36 18.45
CA GLY A 156 24.86 8.14 18.49
C GLY A 156 25.09 7.68 19.94
N PRO A 157 25.97 6.69 20.14
CA PRO A 157 26.24 6.11 21.45
C PRO A 157 26.81 7.13 22.44
N GLU A 158 26.56 6.91 23.73
CA GLU A 158 27.13 7.75 24.79
C GLU A 158 28.66 7.71 24.77
N GLY A 159 29.30 8.88 24.92
CA GLY A 159 30.75 9.03 24.96
C GLY A 159 31.44 9.07 23.59
N GLU A 160 30.70 8.82 22.50
CA GLU A 160 31.21 8.97 21.13
C GLU A 160 31.02 10.40 20.62
N GLU A 161 31.94 10.85 19.78
CA GLU A 161 31.81 12.13 19.07
C GLU A 161 31.32 11.94 17.63
N ILE A 162 31.67 10.82 16.99
CA ILE A 162 31.34 10.50 15.61
C ILE A 162 30.74 9.09 15.57
N HIS A 163 29.54 8.97 15.01
CA HIS A 163 28.87 7.69 14.81
C HIS A 163 28.42 7.54 13.36
N CYS A 164 29.19 6.77 12.58
CA CYS A 164 28.90 6.51 11.18
C CYS A 164 29.18 5.05 10.78
N ASP A 165 28.57 4.61 9.68
CA ASP A 165 28.86 3.31 9.09
C ASP A 165 29.84 3.38 7.91
N GLU A 166 30.08 2.24 7.25
CA GLU A 166 30.99 2.10 6.11
C GLU A 166 30.68 3.01 4.90
N HIS A 167 29.48 3.61 4.86
CA HIS A 167 29.05 4.52 3.80
C HIS A 167 29.02 5.99 4.26
N GLY A 168 29.55 6.30 5.44
CA GLY A 168 29.53 7.66 6.00
C GLY A 168 28.12 8.13 6.36
N ARG A 169 27.19 7.20 6.61
CA ARG A 169 25.82 7.51 7.04
C ARG A 169 25.81 7.86 8.51
N VAL A 170 24.86 8.67 8.94
CA VAL A 170 24.67 9.05 10.36
C VAL A 170 23.25 8.68 10.82
N LYS A 171 23.03 8.74 12.14
CA LYS A 171 21.69 8.65 12.74
C LYS A 171 21.27 10.01 13.28
N VAL A 172 19.98 10.29 13.28
CA VAL A 172 19.42 11.59 13.67
C VAL A 172 18.20 11.44 14.56
N GLN A 173 17.98 12.42 15.42
CA GLN A 173 16.73 12.61 16.15
C GLN A 173 15.96 13.74 15.49
N PHE A 174 14.71 13.48 15.08
CA PHE A 174 13.82 14.51 14.60
C PHE A 174 13.14 15.25 15.77
N PRO A 175 12.88 16.56 15.67
CA PRO A 175 12.22 17.33 16.75
C PRO A 175 10.80 16.86 17.09
N TRP A 176 10.12 16.21 16.14
CA TRP A 176 8.76 15.68 16.33
C TRP A 176 8.75 14.23 16.85
N ASP A 177 9.91 13.57 16.96
CA ASP A 177 9.98 12.24 17.56
C ASP A 177 9.92 12.35 19.08
N ARG A 178 8.84 11.81 19.64
CA ARG A 178 8.51 11.86 21.07
C ARG A 178 8.90 10.59 21.82
N TYR A 179 9.26 9.52 21.11
CA TYR A 179 9.34 8.18 21.67
C TYR A 179 10.76 7.63 21.67
N ALA A 180 11.56 7.96 20.65
CA ALA A 180 12.93 7.51 20.62
C ALA A 180 13.79 8.31 21.60
N GLU A 181 14.68 7.61 22.29
CA GLU A 181 15.77 8.26 23.02
C GLU A 181 16.81 8.79 22.02
N PRO A 182 17.44 9.95 22.29
CA PRO A 182 18.39 10.59 21.38
C PRO A 182 19.75 9.89 21.38
N ASN A 183 19.77 8.61 21.01
CA ASN A 183 20.94 7.73 20.98
C ASN A 183 21.04 6.97 19.64
N GLU A 184 21.92 5.98 19.54
CA GLU A 184 22.16 5.18 18.34
C GLU A 184 20.96 4.34 17.87
N THR A 185 19.84 4.32 18.59
CA THR A 185 18.62 3.61 18.18
C THR A 185 17.56 4.53 17.58
N ALA A 186 17.76 5.86 17.63
CA ALA A 186 16.76 6.86 17.24
C ALA A 186 16.24 6.73 15.82
N SER A 187 17.11 6.38 14.87
CA SER A 187 16.75 6.31 13.46
C SER A 187 17.45 5.18 12.70
N ALA A 188 16.99 4.99 11.46
CA ALA A 188 17.78 4.31 10.43
C ALA A 188 19.05 5.12 10.09
N TRP A 189 19.94 4.50 9.30
CA TRP A 189 21.12 5.17 8.75
C TRP A 189 20.78 6.07 7.57
N LEU A 190 21.03 7.38 7.70
CA LEU A 190 20.78 8.40 6.68
C LEU A 190 22.05 8.73 5.90
N ARG A 191 21.95 8.84 4.57
CA ARG A 191 23.08 9.19 3.70
C ARG A 191 23.35 10.67 3.73
N VAL A 192 24.57 11.08 4.03
CA VAL A 192 24.94 12.50 4.08
C VAL A 192 25.42 12.97 2.71
N SER A 193 24.78 14.02 2.18
CA SER A 193 25.25 14.70 0.98
C SER A 193 26.65 15.31 1.20
N GLN A 194 27.55 15.11 0.24
CA GLN A 194 28.93 15.61 0.29
C GLN A 194 29.14 16.68 -0.78
N GLY A 195 30.10 17.59 -0.55
CA GLY A 195 30.45 18.62 -1.54
C GLY A 195 30.98 18.05 -2.86
N TRP A 196 31.55 16.84 -2.83
CA TRP A 196 32.00 16.11 -4.00
C TRP A 196 32.17 14.62 -3.70
N ALA A 197 31.62 13.73 -4.54
CA ALA A 197 31.76 12.27 -4.40
C ALA A 197 32.09 11.60 -5.75
N GLY A 198 33.10 10.73 -5.76
CA GLY A 198 33.57 9.95 -6.91
C GLY A 198 33.83 8.47 -6.56
N GLY A 199 34.25 7.69 -7.57
CA GLY A 199 34.50 6.24 -7.43
C GLY A 199 35.75 5.90 -6.61
N GLY A 200 35.69 6.13 -5.29
CA GLY A 200 36.79 5.91 -4.35
C GLY A 200 37.56 7.16 -3.92
N TYR A 201 37.09 8.36 -4.30
CA TYR A 201 37.70 9.64 -3.95
C TYR A 201 36.63 10.72 -3.82
N GLY A 202 36.96 11.83 -3.16
CA GLY A 202 36.04 12.96 -2.99
C GLY A 202 36.28 13.73 -1.70
N ALA A 203 35.34 14.61 -1.38
CA ALA A 203 35.27 15.28 -0.08
C ALA A 203 34.45 14.42 0.88
N MET A 204 34.88 14.36 2.14
CA MET A 204 34.14 13.68 3.21
C MET A 204 34.14 14.55 4.46
N ALA A 205 32.96 15.04 4.82
CA ALA A 205 32.70 15.75 6.06
C ALA A 205 31.54 15.04 6.77
N ILE A 206 31.87 14.25 7.79
CA ILE A 206 30.87 13.49 8.57
C ILE A 206 30.33 14.39 9.68
N PRO A 207 29.00 14.64 9.74
CA PRO A 207 28.37 15.32 10.85
C PRO A 207 28.66 14.62 12.18
N ARG A 208 28.99 15.39 13.22
CA ARG A 208 29.27 14.87 14.56
C ARG A 208 28.00 14.83 15.40
N ILE A 209 27.99 14.01 16.44
CA ILE A 209 26.87 13.94 17.39
C ILE A 209 26.63 15.35 17.98
N GLY A 210 25.36 15.77 18.03
CA GLY A 210 24.93 17.10 18.47
C GLY A 210 24.90 18.17 17.37
N HIS A 211 25.41 17.89 16.16
CA HIS A 211 25.26 18.83 15.03
C HIS A 211 23.82 18.85 14.53
N GLU A 212 23.32 20.04 14.19
CA GLU A 212 22.07 20.21 13.44
C GLU A 212 22.33 19.97 11.95
N VAL A 213 21.44 19.21 11.31
CA VAL A 213 21.48 18.90 9.87
C VAL A 213 20.13 19.14 9.23
N ILE A 214 20.16 19.44 7.93
CA ILE A 214 18.96 19.51 7.09
C ILE A 214 18.78 18.14 6.45
N VAL A 215 17.66 17.49 6.73
CA VAL A 215 17.25 16.19 6.20
C VAL A 215 16.23 16.41 5.09
N SER A 216 16.50 15.85 3.91
CA SER A 216 15.56 15.80 2.79
C SER A 216 14.92 14.42 2.70
N PHE A 217 13.76 14.32 2.06
CA PHE A 217 13.04 13.06 1.89
C PHE A 217 12.89 12.75 0.41
N LEU A 218 13.44 11.63 -0.06
CA LEU A 218 13.39 11.27 -1.48
C LEU A 218 11.93 11.07 -1.92
N GLU A 219 11.52 11.75 -3.00
CA GLU A 219 10.12 11.80 -3.46
C GLU A 219 9.11 12.35 -2.43
N GLY A 220 9.60 12.99 -1.36
CA GLY A 220 8.81 13.39 -0.20
C GLY A 220 8.35 12.21 0.68
N ASP A 221 8.95 11.03 0.53
CA ASP A 221 8.61 9.82 1.30
C ASP A 221 9.25 9.88 2.70
N PRO A 222 8.46 9.93 3.80
CA PRO A 222 8.98 9.95 5.17
C PRO A 222 9.91 8.78 5.49
N ASP A 223 9.78 7.64 4.79
CA ASP A 223 10.58 6.45 5.00
C ASP A 223 11.91 6.47 4.21
N GLN A 224 12.19 7.53 3.44
CA GLN A 224 13.42 7.67 2.64
C GLN A 224 14.18 8.98 2.93
N PRO A 225 14.61 9.20 4.19
CA PRO A 225 15.41 10.36 4.54
C PRO A 225 16.85 10.26 3.99
N LEU A 226 17.39 11.43 3.62
CA LEU A 226 18.75 11.66 3.15
C LEU A 226 19.29 12.91 3.85
#